data_AF-A0A810NWZ4-F1
#
_entry.id   AF-A0A810NWZ4-F1
#
_cell.length_a   1.000
_cell.length_b   1.000
_cell.length_c   1.000
_cell.angle_alpha   90.00
_cell.angle_beta   90.00
_cell.angle_gamma   90.00
#
_symmetry.space_group_name_H-M   'P 1'
#
loop_
_entity.id
_entity.type
_entity.pdbx_description
1 polymer ?
#
loop_
_entity_poly.entity_id
_entity_poly.type
_entity_poly.pdbx_seq_one_letter_code
_entity_poly.pdbx_strand_id
1 'polypeptide(L)'
;MAHRRGFRGRTALILTTVTGVLAGAGALALALRDNTQPDPAAQPQVVAQPSATTTDGLSFRRLQDPPRTEVVGQDGKPVAVLTDGSRTVQLAGPRRTFAEPRFTNAKIKSGWWVRLAPAEWTADGAEQDWFRPWLRDALADRSPDVLAVAMEYTYGANPQKKNGLQIAGDAAFGPLSEIDPDGRAENSDFYDYLGVSWKFSDGKKEQPSATHLRSLDCSGFLRMVYGYRLGYPLRGTNTPGVGLPRRAYAMAEFGPGAQLMPNTGKRAKGLDRLLPGDLLFFNAGPVQGTNIEHSGMYMGVDDRGHHRFISSRTTANGPTFGDLGGESILDGTGYWAVRLRTARRI
;
A
#
# COMPACT_ATOMS: atom_id res chain seq x y z
N MET A 1 51.92 -56.75 -26.86
CA MET A 1 51.70 -56.85 -25.40
C MET A 1 50.19 -56.83 -25.18
N ALA A 2 49.56 -58.00 -25.28
CA ALA A 2 49.14 -58.86 -24.15
C ALA A 2 47.91 -58.24 -23.42
N HIS A 3 46.68 -58.63 -23.81
CA HIS A 3 45.88 -59.73 -23.21
C HIS A 3 45.33 -59.34 -21.81
N ARG A 4 44.05 -59.52 -21.42
CA ARG A 4 43.09 -60.57 -21.74
C ARG A 4 41.72 -60.28 -21.07
N ARG A 5 40.65 -60.64 -21.80
CA ARG A 5 39.46 -61.44 -21.39
C ARG A 5 38.53 -60.96 -20.28
N GLY A 6 37.25 -60.85 -20.66
CA GLY A 6 36.14 -61.09 -19.74
C GLY A 6 35.87 -62.58 -19.48
N PHE A 7 34.98 -62.86 -18.54
CA PHE A 7 34.08 -64.01 -18.60
C PHE A 7 32.87 -63.79 -17.68
N ARG A 8 31.72 -64.24 -18.19
CA ARG A 8 30.40 -64.30 -17.57
C ARG A 8 30.33 -65.42 -16.53
N GLY A 9 29.42 -65.33 -15.55
CA GLY A 9 28.82 -66.54 -15.00
C GLY A 9 28.14 -66.44 -13.63
N ARG A 10 26.81 -66.62 -13.66
CA ARG A 10 25.94 -67.34 -12.69
C ARG A 10 25.44 -66.61 -11.43
N THR A 11 24.22 -66.07 -11.60
CA THR A 11 22.99 -66.40 -10.85
C THR A 11 23.11 -66.79 -9.37
N ALA A 12 22.55 -65.95 -8.49
CA ALA A 12 21.82 -66.39 -7.31
C ALA A 12 20.57 -65.52 -7.14
N LEU A 13 19.43 -66.20 -7.12
CA LEU A 13 18.09 -65.69 -6.95
C LEU A 13 17.85 -65.49 -5.45
N ILE A 14 17.52 -64.29 -4.98
CA ILE A 14 16.75 -64.13 -3.74
C ILE A 14 15.59 -63.18 -4.02
N LEU A 15 14.43 -63.81 -4.03
CA LEU A 15 13.11 -63.22 -4.12
C LEU A 15 12.71 -62.78 -2.70
N THR A 16 12.52 -61.49 -2.47
CA THR A 16 11.69 -61.01 -1.37
C THR A 16 10.83 -59.85 -1.87
N THR A 17 9.62 -60.23 -2.24
CA THR A 17 8.45 -59.36 -2.41
C THR A 17 8.16 -58.57 -1.14
N VAL A 18 8.17 -57.24 -1.24
CA VAL A 18 7.32 -56.38 -0.40
C VAL A 18 6.52 -55.49 -1.34
N THR A 19 5.24 -55.79 -1.41
CA THR A 19 4.19 -55.06 -2.11
C THR A 19 3.95 -53.72 -1.39
N GLY A 20 4.20 -52.61 -2.08
CA GLY A 20 3.89 -51.24 -1.61
C GLY A 20 3.10 -50.51 -2.68
N VAL A 21 1.79 -50.46 -2.49
CA VAL A 21 0.78 -49.97 -3.43
C VAL A 21 0.91 -48.45 -3.67
N LEU A 22 1.02 -48.08 -4.95
CA LEU A 22 0.66 -46.79 -5.51
C LEU A 22 -0.86 -46.57 -5.36
N ALA A 23 -1.27 -45.86 -4.31
CA ALA A 23 -2.55 -45.15 -4.24
C ALA A 23 -2.56 -44.25 -3.00
N GLY A 24 -2.16 -42.98 -3.13
CA GLY A 24 -2.13 -42.06 -1.98
C GLY A 24 -1.95 -40.58 -2.28
N ALA A 25 -1.95 -40.14 -3.54
CA ALA A 25 -1.79 -38.73 -3.88
C ALA A 25 -3.10 -37.91 -3.81
N GLY A 26 -4.25 -38.56 -3.60
CA GLY A 26 -5.58 -37.90 -3.60
C GLY A 26 -6.22 -37.69 -2.22
N ALA A 27 -5.77 -38.39 -1.17
CA ALA A 27 -6.43 -38.38 0.15
C ALA A 27 -5.68 -37.56 1.21
N LEU A 28 -4.39 -37.24 1.01
CA LEU A 28 -3.62 -36.47 2.00
C LEU A 28 -3.88 -34.96 1.94
N ALA A 29 -4.46 -34.45 0.84
CA ALA A 29 -4.87 -33.05 0.70
C ALA A 29 -6.22 -32.73 1.37
N LEU A 30 -7.01 -33.76 1.72
CA LEU A 30 -8.31 -33.58 2.39
C LEU A 30 -8.26 -33.85 3.90
N ALA A 31 -7.24 -34.57 4.40
CA ALA A 31 -7.07 -34.83 5.84
C ALA A 31 -6.19 -33.80 6.59
N LEU A 32 -5.51 -32.89 5.88
CA LEU A 32 -4.73 -31.80 6.50
C LEU A 32 -5.50 -30.47 6.58
N ARG A 33 -6.80 -30.48 6.27
CA ARG A 33 -7.67 -29.29 6.34
C ARG A 33 -8.44 -29.11 7.66
N ASP A 34 -8.28 -30.02 8.64
CA ASP A 34 -9.12 -30.03 9.85
C ASP A 34 -8.38 -29.81 11.18
N ASN A 35 -7.11 -29.37 11.19
CA ASN A 35 -6.40 -29.13 12.45
C ASN A 35 -5.53 -27.86 12.45
N THR A 36 -6.09 -26.74 11.99
CA THR A 36 -5.62 -25.41 12.39
C THR A 36 -6.78 -24.62 12.97
N GLN A 37 -7.21 -25.05 14.15
CA GLN A 37 -7.97 -24.18 15.03
C GLN A 37 -7.06 -22.97 15.34
N PRO A 38 -7.44 -21.73 15.02
CA PRO A 38 -6.65 -20.58 15.39
C PRO A 38 -6.55 -20.52 16.93
N ASP A 39 -5.35 -20.22 17.41
CA ASP A 39 -5.08 -19.91 18.81
C ASP A 39 -6.11 -18.86 19.31
N PRO A 40 -6.92 -19.17 20.36
CA PRO A 40 -7.94 -18.25 20.86
C PRO A 40 -7.39 -16.89 21.33
N ALA A 41 -6.06 -16.76 21.48
CA ALA A 41 -5.39 -15.56 21.94
C ALA A 41 -4.96 -14.57 20.81
N ALA A 42 -5.21 -14.89 19.54
CA ALA A 42 -4.78 -14.05 18.39
C ALA A 42 -5.94 -13.42 17.60
N GLN A 43 -7.15 -13.33 18.17
CA GLN A 43 -8.24 -12.58 17.58
C GLN A 43 -8.24 -11.13 18.11
N PRO A 44 -8.48 -10.12 17.25
CA PRO A 44 -8.72 -8.76 17.73
C PRO A 44 -9.83 -8.79 18.78
N GLN A 45 -9.60 -8.18 19.94
CA GLN A 45 -10.60 -8.14 21.00
C GLN A 45 -11.81 -7.33 20.50
N VAL A 46 -12.89 -8.05 20.17
CA VAL A 46 -14.19 -7.47 19.85
C VAL A 46 -14.81 -7.02 21.17
N VAL A 47 -14.60 -5.77 21.56
CA VAL A 47 -15.46 -5.15 22.57
C VAL A 47 -16.77 -4.81 21.86
N ALA A 48 -17.67 -5.79 21.80
CA ALA A 48 -19.03 -5.58 21.31
C ALA A 48 -19.77 -4.70 22.33
N GLN A 49 -19.77 -3.39 22.13
CA GLN A 49 -20.80 -2.54 22.72
C GLN A 49 -22.07 -2.69 21.87
N PRO A 50 -23.20 -3.14 22.44
CA PRO A 50 -24.45 -3.21 21.72
C PRO A 50 -25.17 -1.85 21.77
N SER A 51 -25.57 -1.36 20.58
CA SER A 51 -26.79 -0.61 20.23
C SER A 51 -26.48 0.55 19.28
N ALA A 52 -27.26 0.93 18.27
CA ALA A 52 -28.21 0.31 17.34
C ALA A 52 -28.77 1.46 16.46
N THR A 53 -28.81 1.31 15.13
CA THR A 53 -29.86 1.89 14.27
C THR A 53 -29.74 1.28 12.87
N THR A 54 -30.61 0.31 12.58
CA THR A 54 -30.78 -0.36 11.29
C THR A 54 -31.65 0.44 10.32
N THR A 55 -31.75 1.76 10.49
CA THR A 55 -32.76 2.59 9.83
C THR A 55 -32.65 2.59 8.30
N ASP A 56 -31.47 2.30 7.77
CA ASP A 56 -31.19 2.24 6.32
C ASP A 56 -30.66 0.86 5.85
N GLY A 57 -30.77 -0.17 6.70
CA GLY A 57 -30.16 -1.49 6.45
C GLY A 57 -28.63 -1.53 6.54
N LEU A 58 -28.02 -0.46 7.08
CA LEU A 58 -26.62 -0.45 7.50
C LEU A 58 -26.53 -0.72 9.00
N SER A 59 -25.49 -1.45 9.42
CA SER A 59 -25.10 -1.55 10.83
C SER A 59 -23.66 -1.08 11.00
N PHE A 60 -23.33 -0.63 12.21
CA PHE A 60 -22.06 0.00 12.53
C PHE A 60 -21.37 -0.80 13.62
N ARG A 61 -20.17 -1.30 13.33
CA ARG A 61 -19.36 -2.07 14.26
C ARG A 61 -18.10 -1.30 14.62
N ARG A 62 -17.97 -0.91 15.89
CA ARG A 62 -16.73 -0.33 16.41
C ARG A 62 -15.70 -1.43 16.62
N LEU A 63 -14.48 -1.16 16.19
CA LEU A 63 -13.31 -2.03 16.34
C LEU A 63 -12.15 -1.21 16.91
N GLN A 64 -11.22 -1.90 17.57
CA GLN A 64 -10.02 -1.32 18.14
C GLN A 64 -8.76 -1.78 17.38
N ASP A 65 -7.63 -1.12 17.67
CA ASP A 65 -6.31 -1.43 17.09
C ASP A 65 -6.22 -1.40 15.56
N PRO A 66 -6.37 -0.23 14.91
CA PRO A 66 -6.71 1.09 15.50
C PRO A 66 -8.22 1.26 15.70
N PRO A 67 -8.65 2.22 16.55
CA PRO A 67 -10.05 2.63 16.67
C PRO A 67 -10.66 2.96 15.29
N ARG A 68 -11.72 2.25 14.94
CA ARG A 68 -12.38 2.37 13.64
C ARG A 68 -13.83 1.92 13.68
N THR A 69 -14.60 2.33 12.68
CA THR A 69 -15.95 1.85 12.40
C THR A 69 -15.95 1.04 11.12
N GLU A 70 -16.42 -0.19 11.21
CA GLU A 70 -16.80 -0.97 10.04
C GLU A 70 -18.31 -0.81 9.82
N VAL A 71 -18.68 -0.35 8.63
CA VAL A 71 -20.07 -0.25 8.19
C VAL A 71 -20.40 -1.54 7.46
N VAL A 72 -21.45 -2.22 7.90
CA VAL A 72 -21.87 -3.52 7.39
C VAL A 72 -23.22 -3.37 6.70
N GLY A 73 -23.31 -3.84 5.46
CA GLY A 73 -24.53 -3.82 4.66
C GLY A 73 -25.57 -4.87 5.10
N GLN A 74 -26.73 -4.86 4.45
CA GLN A 74 -27.83 -5.78 4.74
C GLN A 74 -27.46 -7.26 4.55
N ASP A 75 -26.51 -7.55 3.65
CA ASP A 75 -26.01 -8.91 3.39
C ASP A 75 -24.95 -9.37 4.40
N GLY A 76 -24.72 -8.59 5.46
CA GLY A 76 -23.75 -8.88 6.52
C GLY A 76 -22.29 -8.64 6.12
N LYS A 77 -22.03 -8.07 4.93
CA LYS A 77 -20.65 -7.80 4.47
C LYS A 77 -20.21 -6.37 4.78
N PRO A 78 -18.93 -6.15 5.08
CA PRO A 78 -18.37 -4.81 5.20
C PRO A 78 -18.52 -4.04 3.88
N VAL A 79 -19.12 -2.84 3.94
CA VAL A 79 -19.24 -1.91 2.82
C VAL A 79 -18.32 -0.70 2.97
N ALA A 80 -17.94 -0.36 4.22
CA ALA A 80 -16.95 0.68 4.48
C ALA A 80 -16.14 0.42 5.75
N VAL A 81 -14.91 0.92 5.80
CA VAL A 81 -14.07 0.98 7.00
C VAL A 81 -13.54 2.40 7.16
N LEU A 82 -13.88 3.04 8.29
CA LEU A 82 -13.50 4.40 8.63
C LEU A 82 -12.66 4.38 9.90
N THR A 83 -11.45 4.94 9.86
CA THR A 83 -10.51 4.91 10.99
C THR A 83 -10.46 6.27 11.67
N ASP A 84 -10.53 6.29 12.99
CA ASP A 84 -10.57 7.54 13.74
C ASP A 84 -9.34 8.42 13.42
N GLY A 85 -9.57 9.73 13.29
CA GLY A 85 -8.58 10.73 12.86
C GLY A 85 -8.25 10.69 11.36
N SER A 86 -8.73 9.70 10.61
CA SER A 86 -8.39 9.54 9.19
C SER A 86 -9.51 10.05 8.29
N ARG A 87 -9.17 10.56 7.10
CA ARG A 87 -10.13 10.88 6.02
C ARG A 87 -10.18 9.80 4.96
N THR A 88 -9.16 8.97 4.83
CA THR A 88 -9.15 7.81 3.94
C THR A 88 -10.15 6.78 4.46
N VAL A 89 -11.05 6.37 3.57
CA VAL A 89 -12.09 5.39 3.84
C VAL A 89 -12.00 4.28 2.81
N GLN A 90 -11.91 3.05 3.28
CA GLN A 90 -11.99 1.87 2.43
C GLN A 90 -13.47 1.56 2.17
N LEU A 91 -13.84 1.41 0.91
CA LEU A 91 -15.19 1.13 0.45
C LEU A 91 -15.20 -0.16 -0.37
N ALA A 92 -16.20 -1.00 -0.15
CA ALA A 92 -16.45 -2.11 -1.05
C ALA A 92 -16.92 -1.59 -2.41
N GLY A 93 -16.40 -2.16 -3.49
CA GLY A 93 -16.78 -1.78 -4.84
C GLY A 93 -16.44 -2.85 -5.88
N PRO A 94 -16.58 -2.50 -7.18
CA PRO A 94 -16.25 -3.41 -8.27
C PRO A 94 -14.81 -3.92 -8.15
N ARG A 95 -14.61 -5.23 -8.36
CA ARG A 95 -13.27 -5.82 -8.37
C ARG A 95 -12.48 -5.34 -9.59
N ARG A 96 -11.20 -5.06 -9.37
CA ARG A 96 -10.25 -4.62 -10.41
C ARG A 96 -8.87 -5.20 -10.15
N THR A 97 -8.06 -5.21 -11.20
CA THR A 97 -6.69 -5.73 -11.18
C THR A 97 -5.73 -4.62 -11.55
N PHE A 98 -4.71 -4.41 -10.73
CA PHE A 98 -3.57 -3.54 -11.04
C PHE A 98 -2.41 -4.40 -11.53
N ALA A 99 -1.78 -3.98 -12.63
CA ALA A 99 -0.67 -4.68 -13.29
C ALA A 99 0.38 -3.67 -13.76
N GLU A 100 1.66 -4.03 -13.63
CA GLU A 100 2.81 -3.22 -14.07
C GLU A 100 3.87 -4.17 -14.69
N PRO A 101 3.59 -4.73 -15.88
CA PRO A 101 4.37 -5.84 -16.46
C PRO A 101 5.83 -5.47 -16.75
N ARG A 102 6.17 -4.18 -16.79
CA ARG A 102 7.52 -3.70 -17.03
C ARG A 102 8.49 -4.11 -15.90
N PHE A 103 8.03 -4.07 -14.64
CA PHE A 103 8.90 -4.25 -13.47
C PHE A 103 8.45 -5.38 -12.55
N THR A 104 7.27 -5.99 -12.76
CA THR A 104 6.88 -7.21 -12.07
C THR A 104 5.81 -7.98 -12.84
N ASN A 105 5.73 -9.29 -12.58
CA ASN A 105 4.62 -10.14 -13.04
C ASN A 105 3.52 -10.29 -11.98
N ALA A 106 3.70 -9.73 -10.78
CA ALA A 106 2.69 -9.74 -9.73
C ALA A 106 1.51 -8.85 -10.11
N LYS A 107 0.30 -9.25 -9.69
CA LYS A 107 -0.93 -8.49 -9.90
C LYS A 107 -1.66 -8.29 -8.59
N ILE A 108 -2.23 -7.11 -8.39
CA ILE A 108 -3.02 -6.80 -7.19
C ILE A 108 -4.49 -6.83 -7.58
N LYS A 109 -5.24 -7.79 -7.04
CA LYS A 109 -6.68 -7.88 -7.23
C LYS A 109 -7.37 -7.27 -6.01
N SER A 110 -8.09 -6.17 -6.22
CA SER A 110 -8.76 -5.48 -5.12
C SER A 110 -10.24 -5.27 -5.41
N GLY A 111 -11.08 -5.56 -4.42
CA GLY A 111 -12.47 -5.08 -4.35
C GLY A 111 -12.63 -3.85 -3.46
N TRP A 112 -11.53 -3.34 -2.90
CA TRP A 112 -11.50 -2.15 -2.07
C TRP A 112 -11.18 -0.91 -2.90
N TRP A 113 -11.95 0.13 -2.65
CA TRP A 113 -11.81 1.48 -3.18
C TRP A 113 -11.48 2.41 -2.02
N VAL A 114 -10.63 3.40 -2.25
CA VAL A 114 -10.15 4.29 -1.20
C VAL A 114 -10.52 5.72 -1.55
N ARG A 115 -11.44 6.30 -0.77
CA ARG A 115 -11.95 7.66 -0.96
C ARG A 115 -11.54 8.55 0.20
N LEU A 116 -11.59 9.87 -0.03
CA LEU A 116 -11.42 10.86 1.03
C LEU A 116 -12.79 11.34 1.52
N ALA A 117 -13.05 11.16 2.80
CA ALA A 117 -14.12 11.81 3.52
C ALA A 117 -13.88 13.33 3.59
N PRO A 118 -14.95 14.15 3.67
CA PRO A 118 -14.82 15.61 3.79
C PRO A 118 -14.14 16.04 5.10
N ALA A 119 -14.27 15.25 6.16
CA ALA A 119 -13.67 15.48 7.47
C ALA A 119 -13.03 14.20 8.01
N GLU A 120 -12.19 14.34 9.03
CA GLU A 120 -11.62 13.21 9.76
C GLU A 120 -12.74 12.42 10.46
N TRP A 121 -12.62 11.10 10.49
CA TRP A 121 -13.57 10.24 11.17
C TRP A 121 -13.39 10.31 12.69
N THR A 122 -14.50 10.22 13.42
CA THR A 122 -14.54 10.20 14.89
C THR A 122 -15.40 9.05 15.40
N ALA A 123 -15.37 8.78 16.71
CA ALA A 123 -16.16 7.70 17.30
C ALA A 123 -17.68 7.89 17.11
N ASP A 124 -18.14 9.13 17.11
CA ASP A 124 -19.51 9.60 16.83
C ASP A 124 -19.76 9.89 15.34
N GLY A 125 -18.82 9.55 14.45
CA GLY A 125 -18.87 9.92 13.03
C GLY A 125 -20.15 9.47 12.29
N ALA A 126 -20.80 8.40 12.77
CA ALA A 126 -22.05 7.90 12.19
C ALA A 126 -23.27 8.82 12.45
N GLU A 127 -23.15 9.71 13.44
CA GLU A 127 -24.17 10.71 13.82
C GLU A 127 -23.97 12.03 13.08
N GLN A 128 -22.82 12.21 12.39
CA GLN A 128 -22.50 13.43 11.66
C GLN A 128 -23.35 13.55 10.39
N ASP A 129 -23.97 14.71 10.17
CA ASP A 129 -24.90 14.97 9.06
C ASP A 129 -24.29 14.71 7.67
N TRP A 130 -22.97 14.92 7.53
CA TRP A 130 -22.27 14.74 6.26
C TRP A 130 -22.12 13.26 5.87
N PHE A 131 -22.11 12.34 6.84
CA PHE A 131 -21.59 10.99 6.62
C PHE A 131 -22.51 10.12 5.78
N ARG A 132 -23.80 10.03 6.09
CA ARG A 132 -24.72 9.16 5.34
C ARG A 132 -24.88 9.59 3.87
N PRO A 133 -25.09 10.88 3.55
CA PRO A 133 -25.11 11.34 2.17
C PRO A 133 -23.78 11.06 1.45
N TRP A 134 -22.65 11.36 2.11
CA TRP A 134 -21.33 11.12 1.54
C TRP A 134 -21.08 9.63 1.27
N LEU A 135 -21.41 8.73 2.19
CA LEU A 135 -21.19 7.30 2.03
C LEU A 135 -21.97 6.74 0.83
N ARG A 136 -23.24 7.14 0.67
CA ARG A 136 -24.07 6.75 -0.48
C ARG A 136 -23.41 7.19 -1.78
N ASP A 137 -22.99 8.45 -1.87
CA ASP A 137 -22.42 9.02 -3.08
C ASP A 137 -21.04 8.39 -3.37
N ALA A 138 -20.22 8.14 -2.34
CA ALA A 138 -18.91 7.51 -2.46
C ALA A 138 -18.99 6.04 -2.89
N LEU A 139 -20.01 5.29 -2.45
CA LEU A 139 -20.29 3.92 -2.91
C LEU A 139 -20.78 3.88 -4.37
N ALA A 140 -21.44 4.95 -4.84
CA ALA A 140 -21.87 5.09 -6.23
C ALA A 140 -20.77 5.61 -7.15
N ASP A 141 -19.77 6.31 -6.62
CA ASP A 141 -18.69 6.92 -7.40
C ASP A 141 -17.82 5.88 -8.13
N ARG A 142 -17.64 6.09 -9.44
CA ARG A 142 -16.82 5.25 -10.34
C ARG A 142 -15.59 5.99 -10.87
N SER A 143 -15.37 7.23 -10.46
CA SER A 143 -14.15 7.98 -10.77
C SER A 143 -12.91 7.28 -10.21
N PRO A 144 -11.69 7.50 -10.75
CA PRO A 144 -10.47 6.97 -10.17
C PRO A 144 -10.35 7.31 -8.68
N ASP A 145 -10.12 6.31 -7.84
CA ASP A 145 -9.85 6.46 -6.41
C ASP A 145 -8.33 6.56 -6.16
N VAL A 146 -7.91 6.63 -4.90
CA VAL A 146 -6.48 6.74 -4.54
C VAL A 146 -5.60 5.73 -5.28
N LEU A 147 -6.01 4.45 -5.32
CA LEU A 147 -5.22 3.39 -5.95
C LEU A 147 -5.17 3.52 -7.46
N ALA A 148 -6.30 3.86 -8.10
CA ALA A 148 -6.33 4.09 -9.54
C ALA A 148 -5.52 5.33 -9.95
N VAL A 149 -5.64 6.44 -9.20
CA VAL A 149 -4.86 7.67 -9.42
C VAL A 149 -3.37 7.41 -9.27
N ALA A 150 -2.95 6.57 -8.32
CA ALA A 150 -1.55 6.18 -8.15
C ALA A 150 -0.94 5.58 -9.43
N MET A 151 -1.73 4.74 -10.13
CA MET A 151 -1.30 4.07 -11.35
C MET A 151 -1.19 4.99 -12.57
N GLU A 152 -1.76 6.20 -12.51
CA GLU A 152 -1.67 7.15 -13.62
C GLU A 152 -0.30 7.84 -13.72
N TYR A 153 0.64 7.51 -12.82
CA TYR A 153 2.00 8.06 -12.79
C TYR A 153 3.09 7.01 -12.97
N THR A 154 2.73 5.74 -13.18
CA THR A 154 3.71 4.67 -13.43
C THR A 154 4.28 4.78 -14.83
N TYR A 155 5.38 4.05 -15.07
CA TYR A 155 6.05 3.98 -16.37
C TYR A 155 5.06 3.76 -17.53
N GLY A 156 5.17 4.58 -18.58
CA GLY A 156 4.33 4.50 -19.77
C GLY A 156 2.88 4.94 -19.59
N ALA A 157 2.49 5.49 -18.43
CA ALA A 157 1.15 6.01 -18.24
C ALA A 157 0.86 7.16 -19.22
N ASN A 158 -0.28 7.09 -19.90
CA ASN A 158 -0.67 8.07 -20.91
C ASN A 158 -0.88 9.46 -20.30
N PRO A 159 -0.32 10.52 -20.90
CA PRO A 159 -0.57 11.89 -20.46
C PRO A 159 -2.06 12.23 -20.47
N GLN A 160 -2.56 12.75 -19.35
CA GLN A 160 -3.91 13.31 -19.25
C GLN A 160 -3.82 14.82 -19.04
N LYS A 161 -4.62 15.58 -19.78
CA LYS A 161 -4.66 17.05 -19.69
C LYS A 161 -6.01 17.55 -19.22
N LYS A 162 -6.00 18.58 -18.38
CA LYS A 162 -7.17 19.37 -17.98
C LYS A 162 -6.85 20.84 -18.19
N ASN A 163 -7.64 21.53 -19.02
CA ASN A 163 -7.44 22.94 -19.35
C ASN A 163 -6.00 23.24 -19.84
N GLY A 164 -5.43 22.37 -20.68
CA GLY A 164 -4.07 22.49 -21.22
C GLY A 164 -2.96 22.01 -20.28
N LEU A 165 -3.20 21.92 -18.97
CA LEU A 165 -2.25 21.40 -17.99
C LEU A 165 -2.26 19.87 -17.99
N GLN A 166 -1.10 19.22 -18.17
CA GLN A 166 -0.99 17.78 -17.95
C GLN A 166 -1.00 17.49 -16.45
N ILE A 167 -2.05 16.80 -16.01
CA ILE A 167 -2.34 16.49 -14.61
C ILE A 167 -1.96 15.05 -14.23
N ALA A 168 -1.74 14.17 -15.22
CA ALA A 168 -1.35 12.78 -15.04
C ALA A 168 -0.52 12.27 -16.24
N GLY A 169 0.09 11.10 -16.10
CA GLY A 169 1.02 10.49 -17.05
C GLY A 169 2.35 10.10 -16.39
N ASP A 170 3.18 9.36 -17.12
CA ASP A 170 4.50 8.89 -16.68
C ASP A 170 5.29 9.98 -15.92
N ALA A 171 5.76 9.65 -14.73
CA ALA A 171 6.51 10.54 -13.87
C ALA A 171 7.93 10.00 -13.64
N ALA A 172 8.92 10.84 -13.90
CA ALA A 172 10.30 10.56 -13.49
C ALA A 172 10.45 10.69 -11.97
N PHE A 173 11.52 10.16 -11.38
CA PHE A 173 11.85 10.46 -9.98
C PHE A 173 12.42 11.88 -9.83
N GLY A 174 13.33 12.23 -10.75
CA GLY A 174 14.07 13.48 -10.79
C GLY A 174 15.13 13.44 -11.89
N PRO A 175 15.83 14.56 -12.15
CA PRO A 175 16.91 14.60 -13.12
C PRO A 175 18.07 13.71 -12.67
N LEU A 176 18.91 13.28 -13.63
CA LEU A 176 20.17 12.60 -13.31
C LEU A 176 21.06 13.51 -12.44
N SER A 177 21.77 12.92 -11.50
CA SER A 177 22.66 13.62 -10.58
C SER A 177 23.96 12.85 -10.42
N GLU A 178 25.09 13.53 -10.60
CA GLU A 178 26.43 12.95 -10.41
C GLU A 178 26.84 12.92 -8.94
N ILE A 179 26.19 13.71 -8.09
CA ILE A 179 26.50 13.85 -6.66
C ILE A 179 25.54 13.09 -5.76
N ASP A 180 24.40 12.64 -6.31
CA ASP A 180 23.43 11.84 -5.57
C ASP A 180 23.84 10.37 -5.66
N PRO A 181 24.05 9.67 -4.54
CA PRO A 181 24.47 8.26 -4.55
C PRO A 181 23.45 7.34 -5.24
N ASP A 182 22.18 7.71 -5.29
CA ASP A 182 21.13 6.96 -5.96
C ASP A 182 20.96 7.38 -7.44
N GLY A 183 21.79 8.30 -7.94
CA GLY A 183 21.95 8.68 -9.34
C GLY A 183 20.91 9.66 -9.89
N ARG A 184 19.95 10.08 -9.07
CA ARG A 184 18.91 11.07 -9.43
C ARG A 184 18.63 12.01 -8.29
N ALA A 185 18.49 13.29 -8.60
CA ALA A 185 18.22 14.31 -7.57
C ALA A 185 16.79 14.16 -7.01
N GLU A 186 16.69 14.07 -5.69
CA GLU A 186 15.42 14.21 -4.96
C GLU A 186 14.87 15.65 -5.03
N ASN A 187 13.75 15.89 -4.34
CA ASN A 187 13.04 17.16 -4.17
C ASN A 187 11.99 17.49 -5.24
N SER A 188 11.56 16.54 -6.06
CA SER A 188 10.42 16.73 -6.97
C SER A 188 9.07 16.58 -6.24
N ASP A 189 8.26 17.63 -6.19
CA ASP A 189 6.88 17.61 -5.65
C ASP A 189 5.82 17.69 -6.77
N PHE A 190 4.54 17.68 -6.39
CA PHE A 190 3.43 17.78 -7.35
C PHE A 190 3.51 19.04 -8.24
N TYR A 191 3.99 20.16 -7.71
CA TYR A 191 4.10 21.41 -8.46
C TYR A 191 5.20 21.35 -9.52
N ASP A 192 6.28 20.60 -9.29
CA ASP A 192 7.33 20.33 -10.30
C ASP A 192 6.79 19.47 -11.43
N TYR A 193 6.05 18.39 -11.09
CA TYR A 193 5.40 17.57 -12.11
C TYR A 193 4.51 18.39 -13.03
N LEU A 194 3.70 19.28 -12.44
CA LEU A 194 2.74 20.12 -13.17
C LEU A 194 3.44 21.26 -13.93
N GLY A 195 4.57 21.76 -13.43
CA GLY A 195 5.21 22.97 -13.92
C GLY A 195 4.47 24.25 -13.53
N VAL A 196 3.88 24.30 -12.33
CA VAL A 196 3.09 25.45 -11.85
C VAL A 196 3.57 25.94 -10.49
N SER A 197 3.57 27.25 -10.25
CA SER A 197 3.80 27.80 -8.92
C SER A 197 2.67 27.40 -7.96
N TRP A 198 2.99 27.23 -6.69
CA TRP A 198 1.99 26.89 -5.68
C TRP A 198 2.11 27.76 -4.43
N LYS A 199 0.97 28.12 -3.83
CA LYS A 199 0.88 28.76 -2.53
C LYS A 199 0.09 27.85 -1.58
N PHE A 200 0.75 27.38 -0.54
CA PHE A 200 0.13 26.57 0.51
C PHE A 200 -0.71 27.44 1.45
N SER A 201 -1.64 26.80 2.17
CA SER A 201 -2.48 27.47 3.18
C SER A 201 -1.67 28.03 4.35
N ASP A 202 -0.51 27.44 4.64
CA ASP A 202 0.47 27.93 5.61
C ASP A 202 1.28 29.15 5.13
N GLY A 203 0.99 29.66 3.94
CA GLY A 203 1.63 30.84 3.35
C GLY A 203 2.92 30.56 2.58
N LYS A 204 3.49 29.35 2.67
CA LYS A 204 4.68 28.99 1.89
C LYS A 204 4.36 29.03 0.40
N LYS A 205 5.29 29.58 -0.38
CA LYS A 205 5.23 29.60 -1.83
C LYS A 205 6.34 28.72 -2.39
N GLU A 206 6.01 27.92 -3.38
CA GLU A 206 6.96 27.10 -4.12
C GLU A 206 6.88 27.42 -5.61
N GLN A 207 8.02 27.23 -6.27
CA GLN A 207 8.17 27.42 -7.71
C GLN A 207 8.67 26.12 -8.31
N PRO A 208 8.13 25.69 -9.46
CA PRO A 208 8.59 24.49 -10.13
C PRO A 208 10.00 24.70 -10.66
N SER A 209 10.84 23.67 -10.56
CA SER A 209 12.10 23.64 -11.28
C SER A 209 11.91 23.08 -12.69
N ALA A 210 12.45 23.77 -13.70
CA ALA A 210 12.41 23.29 -15.08
C ALA A 210 13.09 21.93 -15.27
N THR A 211 14.14 21.64 -14.48
CA THR A 211 14.85 20.35 -14.52
C THR A 211 14.08 19.22 -13.84
N HIS A 212 13.07 19.54 -13.04
CA HIS A 212 12.19 18.56 -12.36
C HIS A 212 10.80 18.47 -13.03
N LEU A 213 10.60 19.08 -14.20
CA LEU A 213 9.34 18.98 -14.92
C LEU A 213 8.97 17.51 -15.15
N ARG A 214 7.72 17.14 -14.84
CA ARG A 214 7.22 15.74 -14.86
C ARG A 214 7.92 14.79 -13.89
N SER A 215 8.54 15.30 -12.83
CA SER A 215 9.17 14.46 -11.80
C SER A 215 8.35 14.45 -10.50
N LEU A 216 8.35 13.31 -9.81
CA LEU A 216 7.75 13.09 -8.49
C LEU A 216 8.71 12.23 -7.67
N ASP A 217 9.26 12.76 -6.57
CA ASP A 217 9.99 11.94 -5.61
C ASP A 217 9.03 11.10 -4.76
N CYS A 218 9.55 10.28 -3.84
CA CYS A 218 8.74 9.35 -3.06
C CYS A 218 7.56 10.04 -2.34
N SER A 219 7.81 11.18 -1.72
CA SER A 219 6.82 11.95 -0.96
C SER A 219 6.03 12.92 -1.84
N GLY A 220 6.65 13.47 -2.88
CA GLY A 220 5.98 14.27 -3.92
C GLY A 220 4.91 13.48 -4.65
N PHE A 221 5.16 12.19 -4.91
CA PHE A 221 4.17 11.26 -5.45
C PHE A 221 2.94 11.12 -4.54
N LEU A 222 3.14 10.94 -3.24
CA LEU A 222 2.01 10.88 -2.29
C LEU A 222 1.23 12.19 -2.27
N ARG A 223 1.91 13.33 -2.29
CA ARG A 223 1.27 14.66 -2.31
C ARG A 223 0.56 14.95 -3.63
N MET A 224 1.04 14.42 -4.74
CA MET A 224 0.33 14.44 -6.01
C MET A 224 -0.98 13.64 -5.91
N VAL A 225 -0.92 12.38 -5.49
CA VAL A 225 -2.08 11.49 -5.42
C VAL A 225 -3.12 11.98 -4.40
N TYR A 226 -2.74 12.13 -3.14
CA TYR A 226 -3.68 12.52 -2.09
C TYR A 226 -4.04 14.00 -2.18
N GLY A 227 -3.06 14.86 -2.39
CA GLY A 227 -3.24 16.30 -2.29
C GLY A 227 -3.79 16.92 -3.56
N TYR A 228 -2.96 17.07 -4.58
CA TYR A 228 -3.34 17.78 -5.80
C TYR A 228 -4.50 17.09 -6.54
N ARG A 229 -4.44 15.76 -6.67
CA ARG A 229 -5.43 15.00 -7.45
C ARG A 229 -6.73 14.73 -6.70
N LEU A 230 -6.66 14.49 -5.38
CA LEU A 230 -7.82 14.07 -4.58
C LEU A 230 -8.27 15.08 -3.53
N GLY A 231 -7.54 16.20 -3.35
CA GLY A 231 -7.96 17.32 -2.51
C GLY A 231 -7.65 17.15 -1.02
N TYR A 232 -6.73 16.27 -0.64
CA TYR A 232 -6.23 16.22 0.74
C TYR A 232 -5.42 17.49 1.05
N PRO A 233 -5.63 18.17 2.19
CA PRO A 233 -4.87 19.37 2.54
C PRO A 233 -3.37 19.12 2.53
N LEU A 234 -2.60 20.00 1.89
CA LEU A 234 -1.14 19.96 1.86
C LEU A 234 -0.58 21.16 2.60
N ARG A 235 0.54 20.96 3.30
CA ARG A 235 1.35 22.04 3.86
C ARG A 235 2.73 22.07 3.23
N GLY A 236 3.33 23.26 3.17
CA GLY A 236 4.66 23.49 2.60
C GLY A 236 5.79 23.29 3.60
N THR A 237 5.50 23.36 4.90
CA THR A 237 6.48 23.15 5.98
C THR A 237 6.60 21.68 6.40
N ASN A 238 7.69 21.37 7.11
CA ASN A 238 7.95 20.05 7.70
C ASN A 238 7.78 20.03 9.24
N THR A 239 7.09 21.04 9.78
CA THR A 239 6.75 21.18 11.21
C THR A 239 5.31 20.68 11.44
N PRO A 240 4.87 20.46 12.70
CA PRO A 240 3.46 20.18 13.00
C PRO A 240 2.49 21.21 12.39
N GLY A 241 1.31 20.75 11.94
CA GLY A 241 0.28 21.61 11.34
C GLY A 241 -0.80 20.85 10.58
N VAL A 242 -1.73 21.58 9.97
CA VAL A 242 -2.82 21.01 9.15
C VAL A 242 -2.29 20.55 7.80
N GLY A 243 -2.68 19.36 7.37
CA GLY A 243 -2.37 18.82 6.04
C GLY A 243 -1.06 18.04 5.97
N LEU A 244 -0.85 17.34 4.86
CA LEU A 244 0.30 16.47 4.66
C LEU A 244 1.58 17.32 4.41
N PRO A 245 2.67 17.15 5.20
CA PRO A 245 3.93 17.87 5.01
C PRO A 245 4.69 17.44 3.76
N ARG A 246 5.81 18.09 3.45
CA ARG A 246 6.57 17.83 2.22
C ARG A 246 7.42 16.56 2.30
N ARG A 247 8.16 16.35 3.38
CA ARG A 247 9.17 15.28 3.49
C ARG A 247 8.63 14.02 4.15
N ALA A 248 9.12 12.86 3.72
CA ALA A 248 8.73 11.55 4.25
C ALA A 248 8.85 11.46 5.78
N TYR A 249 9.97 11.92 6.36
CA TYR A 249 10.13 11.93 7.82
C TYR A 249 9.06 12.77 8.51
N ALA A 250 8.73 13.94 7.96
CA ALA A 250 7.74 14.84 8.53
C ALA A 250 6.33 14.26 8.39
N MET A 251 6.04 13.53 7.31
CA MET A 251 4.78 12.80 7.16
C MET A 251 4.67 11.68 8.20
N ALA A 252 5.75 10.95 8.45
CA ALA A 252 5.79 9.91 9.48
C ALA A 252 5.61 10.49 10.90
N GLU A 253 6.28 11.59 11.20
CA GLU A 253 6.30 12.19 12.54
C GLU A 253 5.06 13.05 12.83
N PHE A 254 4.71 13.93 11.89
CA PHE A 254 3.72 14.99 12.06
C PHE A 254 2.58 14.94 11.04
N GLY A 255 2.47 13.84 10.28
CA GLY A 255 1.35 13.64 9.36
C GLY A 255 0.02 13.53 10.11
N PRO A 256 -1.10 13.83 9.45
CA PRO A 256 -2.43 13.67 10.02
C PRO A 256 -2.79 12.19 10.22
N GLY A 257 -3.96 11.97 10.83
CA GLY A 257 -4.55 10.66 11.02
C GLY A 257 -3.83 9.71 11.97
N ALA A 258 -4.16 8.43 11.85
CA ALA A 258 -3.79 7.41 12.82
C ALA A 258 -2.41 6.81 12.52
N GLN A 259 -1.54 6.77 13.52
CA GLN A 259 -0.32 5.94 13.46
C GLN A 259 -0.69 4.47 13.68
N LEU A 260 -0.38 3.62 12.70
CA LEU A 260 -0.79 2.21 12.70
C LEU A 260 0.21 1.30 13.41
N MET A 261 1.48 1.70 13.37
CA MET A 261 2.60 0.98 13.97
C MET A 261 3.70 1.98 14.37
N PRO A 262 4.27 1.89 15.59
CA PRO A 262 5.24 2.85 16.07
C PRO A 262 6.60 2.67 15.40
N ASN A 263 7.31 3.77 15.17
CA ASN A 263 8.71 3.74 14.75
C ASN A 263 9.62 3.42 15.93
N THR A 264 10.04 2.16 16.03
CA THR A 264 10.95 1.70 17.10
C THR A 264 12.42 1.64 16.66
N GLY A 265 12.73 2.15 15.46
CA GLY A 265 14.02 2.00 14.80
C GLY A 265 14.33 0.59 14.28
N LYS A 266 13.40 -0.35 14.49
CA LYS A 266 13.44 -1.72 13.97
C LYS A 266 12.33 -1.90 12.93
N ARG A 267 12.37 -3.04 12.23
CA ARG A 267 11.28 -3.45 11.33
C ARG A 267 9.93 -3.36 12.05
N ALA A 268 8.99 -2.64 11.45
CA ALA A 268 7.63 -2.56 11.97
C ALA A 268 6.89 -3.90 11.87
N LYS A 269 6.03 -4.17 12.85
CA LYS A 269 5.17 -5.37 12.92
C LYS A 269 3.71 -4.96 12.74
N GLY A 270 2.84 -5.96 12.53
CA GLY A 270 1.40 -5.74 12.44
C GLY A 270 0.92 -5.34 11.05
N LEU A 271 1.39 -6.04 10.01
CA LEU A 271 0.97 -5.79 8.62
C LEU A 271 -0.52 -6.02 8.40
N ASP A 272 -1.16 -6.80 9.27
CA ASP A 272 -2.62 -7.05 9.33
C ASP A 272 -3.43 -5.78 9.63
N ARG A 273 -2.80 -4.74 10.20
CA ARG A 273 -3.44 -3.43 10.43
C ARG A 273 -3.54 -2.58 9.16
N LEU A 274 -2.74 -2.89 8.14
CA LEU A 274 -2.66 -2.11 6.92
C LEU A 274 -3.89 -2.34 6.04
N LEU A 275 -4.42 -1.24 5.52
CA LEU A 275 -5.46 -1.20 4.50
C LEU A 275 -4.95 -0.45 3.27
N PRO A 276 -5.42 -0.79 2.06
CA PRO A 276 -5.00 -0.09 0.86
C PRO A 276 -5.20 1.43 1.01
N GLY A 277 -4.20 2.20 0.56
CA GLY A 277 -4.12 3.65 0.78
C GLY A 277 -3.36 4.07 2.05
N ASP A 278 -2.89 3.16 2.89
CA ASP A 278 -2.05 3.57 4.01
C ASP A 278 -0.69 4.06 3.53
N LEU A 279 -0.21 5.14 4.14
CA LEU A 279 1.14 5.66 3.91
C LEU A 279 2.16 4.80 4.65
N LEU A 280 3.24 4.45 3.97
CA LEU A 280 4.33 3.63 4.48
C LEU A 280 5.61 4.43 4.53
N PHE A 281 6.41 4.25 5.58
CA PHE A 281 7.63 5.00 5.80
C PHE A 281 8.79 4.07 6.12
N PHE A 282 9.91 4.26 5.41
CA PHE A 282 11.04 3.35 5.41
C PHE A 282 12.33 4.06 5.75
N ASN A 283 13.22 3.34 6.44
CA ASN A 283 14.62 3.71 6.56
C ASN A 283 15.37 3.18 5.33
N ALA A 284 15.52 3.99 4.28
CA ALA A 284 16.20 3.59 3.05
C ALA A 284 17.69 3.98 3.04
N GLY A 285 18.11 4.80 4.00
CA GLY A 285 19.48 5.26 4.12
C GLY A 285 20.47 4.22 4.66
N PRO A 286 21.76 4.56 4.68
CA PRO A 286 22.80 3.70 5.24
C PRO A 286 22.74 3.63 6.77
N VAL A 287 22.16 4.64 7.42
CA VAL A 287 22.10 4.76 8.88
C VAL A 287 20.89 4.02 9.43
N GLN A 288 21.13 2.90 10.09
CA GLN A 288 20.09 2.13 10.78
C GLN A 288 19.47 2.93 11.94
N GLY A 289 18.28 2.53 12.36
CA GLY A 289 17.54 3.17 13.46
C GLY A 289 16.24 3.81 12.98
N THR A 290 15.84 4.90 13.64
CA THR A 290 14.54 5.56 13.51
C THR A 290 14.42 6.49 12.31
N ASN A 291 15.49 6.68 11.53
CA ASN A 291 15.45 7.56 10.37
C ASN A 291 14.40 7.12 9.35
N ILE A 292 13.86 8.10 8.63
CA ILE A 292 12.89 7.91 7.55
C ILE A 292 13.40 8.70 6.34
N GLU A 293 13.83 7.99 5.32
CA GLU A 293 14.30 8.57 4.05
C GLU A 293 13.34 8.30 2.89
N HIS A 294 12.47 7.29 3.01
CA HIS A 294 11.58 6.91 1.90
C HIS A 294 10.12 6.75 2.33
N SER A 295 9.22 6.97 1.38
CA SER A 295 7.78 6.81 1.58
C SER A 295 7.10 6.10 0.41
N GLY A 296 5.96 5.49 0.69
CA GLY A 296 5.14 4.80 -0.29
C GLY A 296 3.71 4.65 0.20
N MET A 297 2.92 3.89 -0.55
CA MET A 297 1.51 3.65 -0.29
C MET A 297 1.22 2.16 -0.41
N TYR A 298 0.57 1.60 0.61
CA TYR A 298 0.14 0.21 0.61
C TYR A 298 -0.99 -0.03 -0.41
N MET A 299 -0.86 -1.10 -1.19
CA MET A 299 -1.79 -1.41 -2.29
C MET A 299 -2.69 -2.61 -1.98
N GLY A 300 -2.26 -3.49 -1.07
CA GLY A 300 -2.96 -4.73 -0.73
C GLY A 300 -2.06 -5.95 -0.89
N VAL A 301 -2.68 -7.13 -0.90
CA VAL A 301 -2.01 -8.40 -1.13
C VAL A 301 -2.04 -8.73 -2.63
N ASP A 302 -0.90 -9.15 -3.19
CA ASP A 302 -0.81 -9.55 -4.59
C ASP A 302 -1.29 -11.00 -4.83
N ASP A 303 -1.34 -11.41 -6.10
CA ASP A 303 -1.76 -12.74 -6.53
C ASP A 303 -0.79 -13.87 -6.16
N ARG A 304 0.30 -13.55 -5.45
CA ARG A 304 1.26 -14.48 -4.87
C ARG A 304 1.19 -14.52 -3.35
N GLY A 305 0.31 -13.72 -2.74
CA GLY A 305 0.09 -13.70 -1.29
C GLY A 305 0.98 -12.71 -0.54
N HIS A 306 1.66 -11.79 -1.23
CA HIS A 306 2.58 -10.84 -0.59
C HIS A 306 1.96 -9.47 -0.39
N HIS A 307 2.25 -8.84 0.75
CA HIS A 307 1.88 -7.45 1.04
C HIS A 307 2.66 -6.48 0.15
N ARG A 308 1.98 -5.86 -0.83
CA ARG A 308 2.61 -5.04 -1.86
C ARG A 308 2.32 -3.54 -1.70
N PHE A 309 3.27 -2.72 -2.09
CA PHE A 309 3.17 -1.26 -2.03
C PHE A 309 3.67 -0.60 -3.31
N ILE A 310 3.28 0.65 -3.54
CA ILE A 310 3.78 1.51 -4.61
C ILE A 310 4.61 2.66 -4.01
N SER A 311 5.71 3.03 -4.66
CA SER A 311 6.51 4.20 -4.30
C SER A 311 7.27 4.74 -5.50
N SER A 312 7.57 6.05 -5.52
CA SER A 312 8.48 6.60 -6.53
C SER A 312 9.93 6.33 -6.17
N ARG A 313 10.71 5.74 -7.09
CA ARG A 313 12.09 5.28 -6.85
C ARG A 313 13.06 5.80 -7.89
N THR A 314 14.29 6.05 -7.47
CA THR A 314 15.43 6.45 -8.33
C THR A 314 15.71 5.40 -9.40
N THR A 315 15.81 4.13 -9.00
CA THR A 315 16.15 2.97 -9.85
C THR A 315 15.10 2.66 -10.92
N ALA A 316 13.81 2.77 -10.59
CA ALA A 316 12.73 2.65 -11.55
C ALA A 316 12.47 3.95 -12.33
N ASN A 317 13.09 5.05 -11.89
CA ASN A 317 12.83 6.41 -12.36
C ASN A 317 11.35 6.78 -12.32
N GLY A 318 10.72 6.65 -11.16
CA GLY A 318 9.31 7.01 -10.99
C GLY A 318 8.52 6.08 -10.07
N PRO A 319 7.21 6.34 -9.90
CA PRO A 319 6.27 5.47 -9.21
C PRO A 319 6.25 4.07 -9.79
N THR A 320 6.46 3.07 -8.93
CA THR A 320 6.37 1.66 -9.30
C THR A 320 5.88 0.85 -8.09
N PHE A 321 5.05 -0.15 -8.34
CA PHE A 321 4.86 -1.25 -7.41
C PHE A 321 5.71 -2.46 -7.80
N GLY A 322 6.51 -2.38 -8.86
CA GLY A 322 7.36 -3.46 -9.36
C GLY A 322 8.57 -3.78 -8.49
N ASP A 323 9.40 -4.70 -8.96
CA ASP A 323 10.48 -5.29 -8.15
C ASP A 323 11.87 -4.70 -8.47
N LEU A 324 11.93 -3.74 -9.41
CA LEU A 324 13.15 -2.99 -9.72
C LEU A 324 13.50 -2.04 -8.55
N GLY A 325 14.77 -2.08 -8.12
CA GLY A 325 15.22 -1.38 -6.92
C GLY A 325 14.81 -2.05 -5.62
N GLY A 326 14.50 -3.34 -5.66
CA GLY A 326 14.03 -4.15 -4.54
C GLY A 326 12.55 -4.50 -4.67
N GLU A 327 12.20 -5.75 -4.36
CA GLU A 327 10.82 -6.22 -4.41
C GLU A 327 9.90 -5.34 -3.57
N SER A 328 8.80 -4.87 -4.15
CA SER A 328 7.84 -4.00 -3.43
C SER A 328 6.99 -4.77 -2.43
N ILE A 329 7.63 -5.58 -1.58
CA ILE A 329 7.01 -6.50 -0.64
C ILE A 329 7.38 -6.10 0.79
N LEU A 330 6.41 -6.18 1.70
CA LEU A 330 6.56 -5.78 3.11
C LEU A 330 6.78 -6.98 4.06
N ASP A 331 6.45 -8.18 3.62
CA ASP A 331 6.70 -9.43 4.35
C ASP A 331 8.05 -10.07 3.93
N GLY A 332 8.46 -11.16 4.58
CA GLY A 332 9.73 -11.81 4.29
C GLY A 332 10.96 -11.00 4.74
N THR A 333 12.11 -11.18 4.09
CA THR A 333 13.41 -10.59 4.48
C THR A 333 14.00 -9.65 3.41
N GLY A 334 13.21 -9.29 2.41
CA GLY A 334 13.62 -8.42 1.30
C GLY A 334 13.99 -6.99 1.74
N TYR A 335 14.62 -6.25 0.83
CA TYR A 335 15.18 -4.92 1.08
C TYR A 335 14.19 -3.97 1.77
N TRP A 336 12.97 -3.86 1.23
CA TRP A 336 11.92 -2.97 1.75
C TRP A 336 11.26 -3.52 3.01
N ALA A 337 11.05 -4.83 3.07
CA ALA A 337 10.44 -5.52 4.21
C ALA A 337 11.19 -5.25 5.52
N VAL A 338 12.52 -5.29 5.51
CA VAL A 338 13.34 -5.02 6.72
C VAL A 338 13.50 -3.53 7.03
N ARG A 339 13.15 -2.65 6.08
CA ARG A 339 13.30 -1.20 6.18
C ARG A 339 12.02 -0.47 6.56
N LEU A 340 10.86 -1.13 6.56
CA LEU A 340 9.62 -0.54 7.05
C LEU A 340 9.78 -0.15 8.53
N ARG A 341 9.44 1.10 8.87
CA ARG A 341 9.57 1.65 10.23
C ARG A 341 8.25 2.03 10.84
N THR A 342 7.36 2.64 10.06
CA THR A 342 6.04 3.07 10.52
C THR A 342 5.07 3.22 9.36
N ALA A 343 3.79 3.34 9.67
CA ALA A 343 2.72 3.57 8.72
C ALA A 343 1.65 4.49 9.33
N ARG A 344 0.96 5.24 8.46
CA ARG A 344 -0.16 6.11 8.83
C ARG A 344 -1.34 5.92 7.91
N ARG A 345 -2.54 6.03 8.47
CA ARG A 345 -3.79 6.21 7.73
C ARG A 345 -4.22 7.66 7.89
N ILE A 346 -4.35 8.39 6.79
CA ILE A 346 -4.59 9.85 6.79
C ILE A 346 -6.03 10.19 6.53
#